data_AF-A0A495ZNI8-F1
#
_entry.id   AF-A0A495ZNI8-F1
#
_cell.length_a   1.000
_cell.length_b   1.000
_cell.length_c   1.000
_cell.angle_alpha   90.00
_cell.angle_beta   90.00
_cell.angle_gamma   90.00
#
_symmetry.space_group_name_H-M   'P 1'
#
loop_
_entity.id
_entity.type
_entity.pdbx_description
1 polymer ?
#
loop_
_entity_poly.entity_id
_entity_poly.type
_entity_poly.pdbx_seq_one_letter_code
_entity_poly.pdbx_strand_id
1 'polypeptide(L)'
;MDWAPRVKPIKIRRLYRYARLGIYDDTLLHDVGSVLYARCMDIATVADVYRGGRVPCPRCRTKVTRRIDPLFSKGEGGTYEHWFRCPHCTERLLWRDCRQALRDTPRCFDCRAVLYKEVVLRCACGKTWSQEAYKQSMRTRVLLPCPHCLDLVRRPDSPPVDRTLKNQRSNPELQCPKCQGVALHQNGNIECTVCGYKRRWRDYRKSLKKKDEKLECPNCEYTFRWQAWRKSVRSLRTGNPRPAREFVKKWLRCRTPQQRMIQIDTLLQTLHGRGPLAPLFIDSDEYKIRQMLDDLASQR
;
A
#
# COMPACT_ATOMS: atom_id res chain seq x y z
N MET A 1 15.96 -0.20 -16.94
CA MET A 1 14.66 0.38 -16.54
C MET A 1 14.98 1.20 -15.35
N ASP A 2 14.95 2.51 -15.56
CA ASP A 2 15.55 3.43 -14.62
C ASP A 2 14.41 4.02 -13.84
N TRP A 3 14.30 3.55 -12.59
CA TRP A 3 13.34 4.06 -11.64
C TRP A 3 13.82 5.41 -11.12
N ALA A 4 12.90 6.32 -10.87
CA ALA A 4 13.20 7.66 -10.37
C ALA A 4 14.09 7.58 -9.12
N PRO A 5 15.15 8.38 -9.00
CA PRO A 5 16.05 8.33 -7.86
C PRO A 5 15.35 8.79 -6.57
N ARG A 6 15.97 8.51 -5.44
CA ARG A 6 15.56 9.09 -4.15
C ARG A 6 16.10 10.52 -4.04
N VAL A 7 15.38 11.37 -3.32
CA VAL A 7 15.80 12.76 -3.07
C VAL A 7 16.93 12.79 -2.07
N LYS A 8 17.98 13.57 -2.37
CA LYS A 8 19.09 13.77 -1.43
C LYS A 8 18.63 14.64 -0.24
N PRO A 9 18.89 14.22 1.02
CA PRO A 9 18.54 14.99 2.22
C PRO A 9 18.98 16.45 2.19
N ILE A 10 20.17 16.72 1.63
CA ILE A 10 20.74 18.08 1.51
C ILE A 10 19.82 19.05 0.77
N LYS A 11 19.11 18.58 -0.29
CA LYS A 11 18.19 19.43 -1.06
C LYS A 11 16.94 19.76 -0.25
N ILE A 12 16.43 18.80 0.51
CA ILE A 12 15.29 19.01 1.43
C ILE A 12 15.68 20.01 2.52
N ARG A 13 16.82 19.83 3.17
CA ARG A 13 17.30 20.78 4.19
C ARG A 13 17.47 22.20 3.63
N ARG A 14 17.99 22.33 2.41
CA ARG A 14 18.14 23.63 1.74
C ARG A 14 16.79 24.29 1.47
N LEU A 15 15.78 23.54 0.99
CA LEU A 15 14.42 24.04 0.80
C LEU A 15 13.85 24.66 2.08
N TYR A 16 13.90 23.91 3.18
CA TYR A 16 13.35 24.39 4.45
C TYR A 16 14.13 25.55 5.03
N ARG A 17 15.45 25.63 4.79
CA ARG A 17 16.25 26.79 5.19
C ARG A 17 15.82 28.06 4.47
N TYR A 18 15.62 28.01 3.16
CA TYR A 18 15.17 29.17 2.39
C TYR A 18 13.73 29.56 2.72
N ALA A 19 12.84 28.58 2.87
CA ALA A 19 11.45 28.83 3.24
C ALA A 19 11.31 29.60 4.56
N ARG A 20 12.17 29.34 5.56
CA ARG A 20 12.22 30.10 6.83
C ARG A 20 12.55 31.58 6.65
N LEU A 21 13.35 31.90 5.63
CA LEU A 21 13.73 33.27 5.29
C LEU A 21 12.65 33.94 4.41
N GLY A 22 11.52 33.27 4.16
CA GLY A 22 10.50 33.72 3.21
C GLY A 22 10.91 33.58 1.74
N ILE A 23 12.02 32.90 1.46
CA ILE A 23 12.58 32.76 0.11
C ILE A 23 12.12 31.43 -0.48
N TYR A 24 11.44 31.48 -1.63
CA TYR A 24 11.02 30.31 -2.39
C TYR A 24 11.82 30.21 -3.69
N ASP A 25 12.93 29.47 -3.64
CA ASP A 25 13.74 29.14 -4.83
C ASP A 25 12.96 28.20 -5.74
N ASP A 26 12.38 28.73 -6.82
CA ASP A 26 11.52 27.96 -7.72
C ASP A 26 12.27 26.83 -8.43
N THR A 27 13.55 27.04 -8.73
CA THR A 27 14.41 26.02 -9.34
C THR A 27 14.62 24.86 -8.40
N LEU A 28 14.95 25.13 -7.13
CA LEU A 28 15.13 24.09 -6.12
C LEU A 28 13.81 23.36 -5.80
N LEU A 29 12.69 24.09 -5.74
CA LEU A 29 11.36 23.51 -5.54
C LEU A 29 10.97 22.59 -6.70
N HIS A 30 11.24 23.02 -7.94
CA HIS A 30 10.98 22.22 -9.13
C HIS A 30 11.87 20.97 -9.16
N ASP A 31 13.15 21.10 -8.87
CA ASP A 31 14.12 19.99 -8.82
C ASP A 31 13.72 18.93 -7.77
N VAL A 32 13.48 19.33 -6.52
CA VAL A 32 13.04 18.38 -5.47
C VAL A 32 11.66 17.81 -5.77
N GLY A 33 10.71 18.67 -6.16
CA GLY A 33 9.33 18.29 -6.39
C GLY A 33 9.15 17.35 -7.58
N SER A 34 9.89 17.57 -8.68
CA SER A 34 9.87 16.69 -9.85
C SER A 34 10.44 15.30 -9.54
N VAL A 35 11.52 15.20 -8.75
CA VAL A 35 12.07 13.92 -8.29
C VAL A 35 11.06 13.18 -7.40
N LEU A 36 10.45 13.88 -6.43
CA LEU A 36 9.39 13.30 -5.59
C LEU A 36 8.20 12.84 -6.43
N TYR A 37 7.79 13.64 -7.41
CA TYR A 37 6.67 13.33 -8.31
C TYR A 37 6.94 12.06 -9.11
N ALA A 38 8.10 11.97 -9.77
CA ALA A 38 8.50 10.80 -10.53
C ALA A 38 8.58 9.55 -9.64
N ARG A 39 9.15 9.68 -8.43
CA ARG A 39 9.21 8.57 -7.46
C ARG A 39 7.82 8.14 -6.99
N CYS A 40 6.91 9.08 -6.75
CA CYS A 40 5.53 8.79 -6.39
C CYS A 40 4.79 8.05 -7.51
N MET A 41 4.99 8.46 -8.77
CA MET A 41 4.43 7.76 -9.93
C MET A 41 4.93 6.32 -10.02
N ASP A 42 6.22 6.10 -9.81
CA ASP A 42 6.81 4.76 -9.83
C ASP A 42 6.26 3.87 -8.71
N ILE A 43 6.16 4.40 -7.49
CA ILE A 43 5.56 3.69 -6.34
C ILE A 43 4.10 3.31 -6.63
N ALA A 44 3.32 4.25 -7.18
CA ALA A 44 1.92 3.99 -7.54
C ALA A 44 1.82 2.91 -8.63
N THR A 45 2.66 3.00 -9.67
CA THR A 45 2.74 2.02 -10.76
C THR A 45 3.08 0.63 -10.24
N VAL A 46 4.10 0.52 -9.39
CA VAL A 46 4.49 -0.76 -8.77
C VAL A 46 3.37 -1.33 -7.91
N ALA A 47 2.69 -0.50 -7.12
CA ALA A 47 1.55 -0.95 -6.33
C ALA A 47 0.40 -1.49 -7.21
N ASP A 48 0.15 -0.86 -8.36
CA ASP A 48 -0.87 -1.31 -9.32
C ASP A 48 -0.50 -2.65 -9.96
N VAL A 49 0.79 -2.91 -10.21
CA VAL A 49 1.28 -4.19 -10.73
C VAL A 49 0.96 -5.34 -9.77
N TYR A 50 1.17 -5.13 -8.47
CA TYR A 50 0.88 -6.15 -7.47
C TYR A 50 -0.62 -6.36 -7.23
N ARG A 51 -1.45 -5.34 -7.49
CA ARG A 51 -2.91 -5.42 -7.34
C ARG A 51 -3.61 -5.97 -8.57
N GLY A 52 -3.23 -5.53 -9.76
CA GLY A 52 -3.92 -5.82 -11.02
C GLY A 52 -3.15 -6.70 -12.00
N GLY A 53 -1.89 -7.05 -11.71
CA GLY A 53 -1.09 -7.93 -12.57
C GLY A 53 -0.63 -7.31 -13.89
N ARG A 54 -0.75 -6.00 -14.05
CA ARG A 54 -0.32 -5.28 -15.25
C ARG A 54 1.10 -4.76 -15.04
N VAL A 55 2.07 -5.40 -15.65
CA VAL A 55 3.51 -5.10 -15.52
C VAL A 55 3.94 -4.12 -16.62
N PRO A 56 4.49 -2.94 -16.30
CA PRO A 56 4.99 -2.03 -17.34
C PRO A 56 6.23 -2.61 -18.01
N CYS A 57 6.25 -2.59 -19.34
CA CYS A 57 7.41 -2.97 -20.14
C CYS A 57 8.63 -2.10 -19.79
N PRO A 58 9.81 -2.70 -19.54
CA PRO A 58 11.05 -1.96 -19.28
C PRO A 58 11.50 -0.99 -20.38
N ARG A 59 11.11 -1.21 -21.65
CA ARG A 59 11.50 -0.39 -22.79
C ARG A 59 10.48 0.70 -23.11
N CYS A 60 9.21 0.34 -23.32
CA CYS A 60 8.18 1.27 -23.81
C CYS A 60 7.07 1.58 -22.79
N ARG A 61 7.14 1.02 -21.57
CA ARG A 61 6.15 1.17 -20.49
C ARG A 61 4.74 0.62 -20.78
N THR A 62 4.47 0.07 -21.96
CA THR A 62 3.21 -0.63 -22.27
C THR A 62 2.92 -1.69 -21.22
N LYS A 63 1.68 -1.72 -20.74
CA LYS A 63 1.24 -2.63 -19.67
C LYS A 63 1.05 -4.04 -20.23
N VAL A 64 1.87 -4.98 -19.77
CA VAL A 64 1.78 -6.41 -20.10
C VAL A 64 0.99 -7.12 -19.00
N THR A 65 -0.04 -7.87 -19.37
CA THR A 65 -0.81 -8.67 -18.42
C THR A 65 -0.02 -9.91 -18.04
N ARG A 66 0.30 -10.05 -16.75
CA ARG A 66 0.91 -11.28 -16.22
C ARG A 66 -0.16 -12.24 -15.73
N ARG A 67 0.11 -13.54 -15.75
CA ARG A 67 -0.78 -14.54 -15.17
C ARG A 67 -0.68 -14.45 -13.65
N ILE A 68 -1.59 -13.72 -13.02
CA ILE A 68 -1.74 -13.81 -11.57
C ILE A 68 -2.39 -15.16 -11.28
N ASP A 69 -1.65 -16.08 -10.68
CA ASP A 69 -2.20 -17.34 -10.19
C ASP A 69 -3.44 -17.05 -9.32
N PRO A 70 -4.60 -17.68 -9.60
CA PRO A 70 -5.82 -17.56 -8.80
C PRO A 70 -5.60 -17.75 -7.29
N LEU A 71 -4.59 -18.55 -6.93
CA LEU A 71 -4.20 -18.81 -5.55
C LEU A 71 -3.57 -17.60 -4.84
N PHE A 72 -3.10 -16.61 -5.60
CA PHE A 72 -2.63 -15.30 -5.10
C PHE A 72 -3.65 -14.19 -5.31
N SER A 73 -4.58 -14.29 -6.26
CA SER A 73 -5.67 -13.32 -6.37
C SER A 73 -6.70 -13.46 -5.25
N LYS A 74 -6.86 -14.66 -4.67
CA LYS A 74 -7.62 -14.87 -3.42
C LYS A 74 -6.78 -14.74 -2.15
N GLY A 75 -5.45 -14.74 -2.31
CA GLY A 75 -4.47 -14.57 -1.25
C GLY A 75 -3.74 -13.25 -1.41
N GLU A 76 -4.51 -12.17 -1.34
CA GLU A 76 -4.00 -10.81 -1.27
C GLU A 76 -2.83 -10.74 -0.28
N GLY A 77 -1.73 -10.09 -0.69
CA GLY A 77 -0.75 -9.54 0.24
C GLY A 77 -1.30 -8.37 1.07
N GLY A 78 -2.62 -8.18 1.06
CA GLY A 78 -3.41 -7.35 1.95
C GLY A 78 -4.43 -8.27 2.65
N THR A 79 -4.84 -7.87 3.84
CA THR A 79 -5.97 -8.47 4.55
C THR A 79 -7.13 -8.81 3.63
N TYR A 80 -7.74 -9.99 3.81
CA TYR A 80 -8.97 -10.52 3.18
C TYR A 80 -10.15 -9.54 3.29
N GLU A 81 -10.04 -8.39 2.65
CA GLU A 81 -10.95 -7.27 2.83
C GLU A 81 -11.47 -6.86 1.48
N HIS A 82 -12.69 -7.33 1.22
CA HIS A 82 -13.52 -6.86 0.14
C HIS A 82 -13.66 -5.34 0.26
N TRP A 83 -13.28 -4.64 -0.80
CA TRP A 83 -13.63 -3.24 -0.93
C TRP A 83 -15.14 -3.11 -1.08
N PHE A 84 -15.72 -2.04 -0.57
CA PHE A 84 -17.14 -1.74 -0.65
C PHE A 84 -17.33 -0.26 -0.93
N ARG A 85 -18.54 0.15 -1.33
CA ARG A 85 -18.90 1.57 -1.42
C ARG A 85 -19.61 1.99 -0.15
N CYS A 86 -19.23 3.13 0.40
CA CYS A 86 -20.00 3.74 1.48
C CYS A 86 -21.44 3.96 1.01
N PRO A 87 -22.47 3.48 1.72
CA PRO A 87 -23.87 3.73 1.34
C PRO A 87 -24.25 5.22 1.40
N HIS A 88 -23.53 6.02 2.18
CA HIS A 88 -23.85 7.43 2.40
C HIS A 88 -23.13 8.37 1.43
N CYS A 89 -21.85 8.14 1.17
CA CYS A 89 -21.02 9.03 0.34
C CYS A 89 -20.53 8.41 -0.96
N THR A 90 -20.89 7.15 -1.25
CA THR A 90 -20.54 6.38 -2.46
C THR A 90 -19.04 6.09 -2.69
N GLU A 91 -18.18 6.65 -1.84
CA GLU A 91 -16.73 6.48 -1.89
C GLU A 91 -16.33 5.01 -1.68
N ARG A 92 -15.26 4.63 -2.38
CA ARG A 92 -14.72 3.27 -2.33
C ARG A 92 -13.82 3.09 -1.11
N LEU A 93 -14.12 2.10 -0.28
CA LEU A 93 -13.49 1.86 1.01
C LEU A 93 -13.02 0.43 1.19
N LEU A 94 -11.99 0.24 2.02
CA LEU A 94 -11.69 -1.03 2.69
C LEU A 94 -12.09 -0.95 4.16
N TRP A 95 -12.41 -2.09 4.78
CA TRP A 95 -12.72 -2.11 6.22
C TRP A 95 -11.52 -1.67 7.07
N ARG A 96 -10.30 -1.98 6.63
CA ARG A 96 -9.05 -1.50 7.23
C ARG A 96 -8.89 0.00 7.09
N ASP A 97 -9.41 0.64 6.04
CA ASP A 97 -9.34 2.10 5.91
C ASP A 97 -10.18 2.76 7.01
N CYS A 98 -11.36 2.21 7.31
CA CYS A 98 -12.22 2.64 8.43
C CYS A 98 -11.50 2.47 9.78
N ARG A 99 -10.86 1.31 10.00
CA ARG A 99 -10.08 1.04 11.22
C ARG A 99 -8.84 1.94 11.32
N GLN A 100 -8.18 2.22 10.21
CA GLN A 100 -6.99 3.06 10.19
C GLN A 100 -7.35 4.50 10.49
N ALA A 101 -8.46 5.01 9.94
CA ALA A 101 -8.94 6.36 10.23
C ALA A 101 -9.22 6.56 11.73
N LEU A 102 -9.75 5.55 12.42
CA LEU A 102 -9.95 5.60 13.88
C LEU A 102 -8.66 5.44 14.70
N ARG A 103 -7.57 4.94 14.12
CA ARG A 103 -6.25 4.98 14.78
C ARG A 103 -5.60 6.34 14.62
N ASP A 104 -5.74 6.91 13.42
CA ASP A 104 -5.19 8.22 13.07
C ASP A 104 -5.95 9.31 13.86
N THR A 105 -7.28 9.20 13.97
CA THR A 105 -8.15 10.11 14.73
C THR A 105 -9.16 9.31 15.56
N PRO A 106 -8.81 8.94 16.81
CA PRO A 106 -9.70 8.19 17.69
C PRO A 106 -11.01 8.94 17.94
N ARG A 107 -12.13 8.22 17.86
CA ARG A 107 -13.48 8.76 18.09
C ARG A 107 -14.22 7.82 19.01
N CYS A 108 -15.07 8.38 19.85
CA CYS A 108 -15.97 7.57 20.64
C CYS A 108 -16.91 6.79 19.75
N PHE A 109 -17.15 5.53 20.08
CA PHE A 109 -18.08 4.71 19.33
C PHE A 109 -19.56 4.99 19.59
N ASP A 110 -19.87 5.83 20.60
CA ASP A 110 -21.23 6.20 20.97
C ASP A 110 -21.50 7.67 20.63
N CYS A 111 -20.69 8.59 21.18
CA CYS A 111 -20.83 10.03 21.00
C CYS A 111 -20.28 10.52 19.64
N ARG A 112 -19.44 9.72 18.95
CA ARG A 112 -18.69 10.07 17.71
C ARG A 112 -17.72 11.25 17.81
N ALA A 113 -17.67 11.94 18.96
CA ALA A 113 -16.70 12.99 19.22
C ALA A 113 -15.27 12.43 19.18
N VAL A 114 -14.32 13.28 18.79
CA VAL A 114 -12.89 12.95 18.79
C VAL A 114 -12.44 12.76 20.23
N LEU A 115 -11.67 11.71 20.47
CA LEU A 115 -11.14 11.41 21.80
C LEU A 115 -9.84 12.19 22.03
N TYR A 116 -9.68 12.72 23.24
CA TYR A 116 -8.43 13.31 23.67
C TYR A 116 -7.41 12.20 23.88
N LYS A 117 -6.22 12.36 23.29
CA LYS A 117 -5.16 11.34 23.28
C LYS A 117 -4.10 11.67 24.34
N GLU A 118 -4.30 11.13 25.53
CA GLU A 118 -3.30 11.13 26.61
C GLU A 118 -2.80 9.69 26.85
N VAL A 119 -2.50 9.34 28.11
CA VAL A 119 -2.25 7.94 28.54
C VAL A 119 -3.50 7.08 28.31
N VAL A 120 -4.68 7.67 28.46
CA VAL A 120 -5.99 7.06 28.19
C VAL A 120 -6.77 7.93 27.20
N LEU A 121 -7.63 7.31 26.40
CA LEU A 121 -8.52 8.00 25.47
C LEU A 121 -9.80 8.40 26.20
N ARG A 122 -10.18 9.68 26.19
CA ARG A 122 -11.37 10.21 26.89
C ARG A 122 -12.36 10.85 25.90
N CYS A 123 -13.67 10.51 25.95
CA CYS A 123 -14.74 11.30 25.28
C CYS A 123 -15.33 12.29 26.29
N ALA A 124 -15.81 13.43 25.80
CA ALA A 124 -16.68 14.36 26.51
C ALA A 124 -17.96 13.72 27.10
N CYS A 125 -18.39 12.55 26.63
CA CYS A 125 -19.51 11.79 27.19
C CYS A 125 -19.14 10.98 28.45
N GLY A 126 -17.94 11.16 28.99
CA GLY A 126 -17.47 10.51 30.22
C GLY A 126 -16.85 9.13 30.02
N LYS A 127 -16.89 8.57 28.81
CA LYS A 127 -16.29 7.24 28.52
C LYS A 127 -14.78 7.34 28.32
N THR A 128 -14.07 6.34 28.85
CA THR A 128 -12.61 6.24 28.76
C THR A 128 -12.15 4.88 28.26
N TRP A 129 -11.05 4.84 27.51
CA TRP A 129 -10.44 3.60 27.02
C TRP A 129 -8.92 3.62 27.21
N SER A 130 -8.33 2.47 27.54
CA SER A 130 -6.90 2.25 27.27
C SER A 130 -6.66 2.12 25.76
N GLN A 131 -5.42 2.35 25.32
CA GLN A 131 -5.02 2.19 23.91
C GLN A 131 -5.35 0.78 23.38
N GLU A 132 -5.08 -0.25 24.19
CA GLU A 132 -5.32 -1.67 23.87
C GLU A 132 -6.81 -1.98 23.80
N ALA A 133 -7.60 -1.53 24.80
CA ALA A 133 -9.04 -1.74 24.84
C ALA A 133 -9.74 -1.06 23.65
N TYR A 134 -9.28 0.13 23.27
CA TYR A 134 -9.78 0.85 22.10
C TYR A 134 -9.44 0.10 20.79
N LYS A 135 -8.18 -0.35 20.63
CA LYS A 135 -7.77 -1.18 19.49
C LYS A 135 -8.57 -2.47 19.38
N GLN A 136 -8.86 -3.13 20.50
CA GLN A 136 -9.66 -4.34 20.54
C GLN A 136 -11.11 -4.06 20.14
N SER A 137 -11.70 -2.99 20.68
CA SER A 137 -13.05 -2.54 20.31
C SER A 137 -13.19 -2.25 18.81
N MET A 138 -12.19 -1.59 18.20
CA MET A 138 -12.16 -1.35 16.75
C MET A 138 -12.10 -2.64 15.92
N ARG A 139 -11.47 -3.70 16.44
CA ARG A 139 -11.28 -4.97 15.70
C ARG A 139 -12.56 -5.80 15.66
N THR A 140 -13.35 -5.77 16.74
CA THR A 140 -14.52 -6.63 16.92
C THR A 140 -15.81 -5.99 16.41
N ARG A 141 -15.89 -4.66 16.31
CA ARG A 141 -17.10 -3.97 15.85
C ARG A 141 -17.46 -4.28 14.40
N VAL A 142 -18.77 -4.41 14.17
CA VAL A 142 -19.41 -4.59 12.85
C VAL A 142 -19.74 -3.24 12.21
N LEU A 143 -19.89 -2.17 13.00
CA LEU A 143 -20.15 -0.82 12.51
C LEU A 143 -18.98 0.09 12.88
N LEU A 144 -18.47 0.81 11.89
CA LEU A 144 -17.42 1.83 12.06
C LEU A 144 -17.79 3.07 11.25
N PRO A 145 -17.35 4.27 11.66
CA PRO A 145 -17.57 5.48 10.88
C PRO A 145 -16.75 5.45 9.59
N CYS A 146 -17.38 5.89 8.50
CA CYS A 146 -16.73 6.12 7.22
C CYS A 146 -15.65 7.20 7.38
N PRO A 147 -14.44 7.02 6.82
CA PRO A 147 -13.39 8.05 6.90
C PRO A 147 -13.69 9.31 6.08
N HIS A 148 -14.70 9.29 5.20
CA HIS A 148 -15.06 10.43 4.35
C HIS A 148 -16.26 11.22 4.88
N CYS A 149 -17.36 10.54 5.23
CA CYS A 149 -18.60 11.21 5.69
C CYS A 149 -18.89 11.02 7.18
N LEU A 150 -18.10 10.22 7.89
CA LEU A 150 -18.27 9.89 9.33
C LEU A 150 -19.56 9.12 9.69
N ASP A 151 -20.45 8.87 8.75
CA ASP A 151 -21.60 7.99 8.97
C ASP A 151 -21.19 6.54 9.19
N LEU A 152 -21.99 5.82 9.95
CA LEU A 152 -21.72 4.42 10.27
C LEU A 152 -21.90 3.55 9.04
N VAL A 153 -20.84 2.81 8.73
CA VAL A 153 -20.82 1.80 7.69
C VAL A 153 -20.69 0.42 8.31
N ARG A 154 -21.49 -0.51 7.81
CA ARG A 154 -21.45 -1.91 8.22
C ARG A 154 -20.25 -2.59 7.57
N ARG A 155 -19.57 -3.44 8.35
CA ARG A 155 -18.54 -4.33 7.85
C ARG A 155 -19.17 -5.13 6.71
N PRO A 156 -18.57 -5.13 5.52
CA PRO A 156 -19.06 -5.98 4.44
C PRO A 156 -19.17 -7.40 4.98
N ASP A 157 -20.35 -7.99 4.83
CA ASP A 157 -20.49 -9.40 5.10
C ASP A 157 -19.42 -10.11 4.27
N SER A 158 -18.68 -11.01 4.90
CA SER A 158 -17.85 -11.91 4.11
C SER A 158 -18.82 -12.59 3.16
N PRO A 159 -18.61 -12.52 1.83
CA PRO A 159 -19.55 -13.10 0.87
C PRO A 159 -19.86 -14.51 1.37
N PRO A 160 -21.15 -14.89 1.47
CA PRO A 160 -21.54 -16.16 2.05
C PRO A 160 -20.61 -17.20 1.48
N VAL A 161 -19.77 -17.78 2.35
CA VAL A 161 -18.92 -18.89 1.95
C VAL A 161 -19.91 -20.03 1.87
N ASP A 162 -20.59 -20.08 0.73
CA ASP A 162 -21.59 -21.06 0.40
C ASP A 162 -21.01 -22.43 0.74
N ARG A 163 -21.49 -23.00 1.86
CA ARG A 163 -20.96 -24.25 2.41
C ARG A 163 -21.25 -25.40 1.45
N THR A 164 -22.29 -25.25 0.63
CA THR A 164 -22.66 -26.15 -0.47
C THR A 164 -21.72 -26.02 -1.67
N LEU A 165 -21.24 -24.82 -2.01
CA LEU A 165 -20.17 -24.65 -3.02
C LEU A 165 -18.76 -24.93 -2.47
N LYS A 166 -18.55 -25.21 -1.18
CA LYS A 166 -17.24 -25.71 -0.71
C LYS A 166 -16.93 -27.11 -1.25
N ASN A 167 -17.95 -27.91 -1.56
CA ASN A 167 -17.80 -29.23 -2.18
C ASN A 167 -17.73 -29.18 -3.71
N GLN A 168 -18.18 -28.10 -4.36
CA GLN A 168 -18.11 -27.89 -5.81
C GLN A 168 -17.13 -26.78 -6.25
N ARG A 169 -16.40 -26.16 -5.32
CA ARG A 169 -15.20 -25.41 -5.69
C ARG A 169 -14.19 -26.44 -6.10
N SER A 170 -14.14 -26.70 -7.42
CA SER A 170 -13.01 -27.35 -8.05
C SER A 170 -11.75 -26.82 -7.39
N ASN A 171 -11.11 -27.68 -6.60
CA ASN A 171 -9.76 -27.41 -6.14
C ASN A 171 -9.02 -27.01 -7.41
N PRO A 172 -8.52 -25.77 -7.54
CA PRO A 172 -7.87 -25.35 -8.77
C PRO A 172 -6.83 -26.41 -9.05
N GLU A 173 -6.91 -27.07 -10.21
CA GLU A 173 -6.04 -28.21 -10.55
C GLU A 173 -4.60 -27.74 -10.36
N LEU A 174 -3.98 -28.15 -9.25
CA LEU A 174 -2.64 -27.72 -8.96
C LEU A 174 -1.75 -28.56 -9.86
N GLN A 175 -0.81 -27.94 -10.54
CA GLN A 175 0.16 -28.71 -11.30
C GLN A 175 1.31 -29.14 -10.39
N CYS A 176 1.61 -30.44 -10.45
CA CYS A 176 2.76 -31.03 -9.79
C CYS A 176 4.04 -30.40 -10.34
N PRO A 177 4.94 -29.87 -9.50
CA PRO A 177 6.19 -29.28 -9.97
C PRO A 177 7.18 -30.30 -10.54
N LYS A 178 6.98 -31.61 -10.27
CA LYS A 178 7.88 -32.69 -10.73
C LYS A 178 7.47 -33.26 -12.09
N CYS A 179 6.18 -33.52 -12.29
CA CYS A 179 5.68 -34.20 -13.49
C CYS A 179 4.59 -33.43 -14.25
N GLN A 180 4.23 -32.21 -13.81
CA GLN A 180 3.13 -31.39 -14.34
C GLN A 180 1.72 -32.00 -14.26
N GLY A 181 1.58 -33.26 -13.81
CA GLY A 181 0.30 -33.90 -13.56
C GLY A 181 -0.52 -33.22 -12.45
N VAL A 182 -1.78 -33.62 -12.34
CA VAL A 182 -2.72 -33.05 -11.37
C VAL A 182 -2.23 -33.32 -9.94
N ALA A 183 -2.37 -32.31 -9.09
CA ALA A 183 -2.04 -32.36 -7.69
C ALA A 183 -3.16 -31.73 -6.85
N LEU A 184 -3.35 -32.28 -5.67
CA LEU A 184 -4.43 -31.92 -4.76
C LEU A 184 -3.85 -31.35 -3.47
N HIS A 185 -4.54 -30.36 -2.90
CA HIS A 185 -4.18 -29.84 -1.59
C HIS A 185 -4.88 -30.68 -0.50
N GLN A 186 -4.11 -31.49 0.22
CA GLN A 186 -4.59 -32.37 1.28
C GLN A 186 -3.73 -32.20 2.54
N ASN A 187 -4.38 -32.04 3.70
CA ASN A 187 -3.70 -31.99 5.01
C ASN A 187 -2.53 -30.98 5.09
N GLY A 188 -2.67 -29.82 4.44
CA GLY A 188 -1.62 -28.79 4.41
C GLY A 188 -0.44 -29.10 3.47
N ASN A 189 -0.55 -30.13 2.63
CA ASN A 189 0.42 -30.51 1.60
C ASN A 189 -0.22 -30.44 0.21
N ILE A 190 0.61 -30.28 -0.81
CA ILE A 190 0.26 -30.60 -2.19
C ILE A 190 0.74 -32.03 -2.46
N GLU A 191 -0.15 -32.88 -2.96
CA GLU A 191 0.11 -34.29 -3.30
C GLU A 191 -0.26 -34.53 -4.76
N CYS A 192 0.69 -35.01 -5.56
CA CYS A 192 0.46 -35.32 -6.97
C CYS A 192 -0.20 -36.70 -7.12
N THR A 193 -1.29 -36.77 -7.87
CA THR A 193 -2.02 -38.02 -8.13
C THR A 193 -1.27 -38.95 -9.10
N VAL A 194 -0.37 -38.41 -9.92
CA VAL A 194 0.36 -39.18 -10.95
C VAL A 194 1.68 -39.76 -10.42
N CYS A 195 2.49 -38.97 -9.71
CA CYS A 195 3.84 -39.39 -9.28
C CYS A 195 4.02 -39.49 -7.76
N GLY A 196 2.96 -39.28 -6.98
CA GLY A 196 3.02 -39.31 -5.51
C GLY A 196 3.83 -38.18 -4.87
N TYR A 197 4.29 -37.19 -5.65
CA TYR A 197 5.09 -36.08 -5.13
C TYR A 197 4.33 -35.31 -4.05
N LYS A 198 4.93 -35.19 -2.87
CA LYS A 198 4.37 -34.51 -1.71
C LYS A 198 5.23 -33.32 -1.29
N ARG A 199 4.61 -32.16 -1.06
CA ARG A 199 5.30 -30.96 -0.55
C ARG A 199 4.38 -30.16 0.37
N ARG A 200 4.94 -29.54 1.41
CA ARG A 200 4.18 -28.60 2.25
C ARG A 200 3.59 -27.46 1.41
N TRP A 201 2.31 -27.18 1.61
CA TRP A 201 1.57 -26.12 0.89
C TRP A 201 2.25 -24.75 1.02
N ARG A 202 2.78 -24.44 2.21
CA ARG A 202 3.53 -23.20 2.46
C ARG A 202 4.73 -23.06 1.51
N ASP A 203 5.44 -24.15 1.26
CA ASP A 203 6.65 -24.15 0.42
C ASP A 203 6.31 -24.17 -1.07
N TYR A 204 5.23 -24.84 -1.45
CA TYR A 204 4.66 -24.75 -2.79
C TYR A 204 4.21 -23.32 -3.12
N ARG A 205 3.50 -22.64 -2.21
CA ARG A 205 3.15 -21.22 -2.39
C ARG A 205 4.39 -20.32 -2.48
N LYS A 206 5.45 -20.61 -1.72
CA LYS A 206 6.73 -19.89 -1.86
C LYS A 206 7.35 -20.13 -3.23
N SER A 207 7.32 -21.36 -3.78
CA SER A 207 7.85 -21.63 -5.12
C SER A 207 7.06 -20.94 -6.22
N LEU A 208 5.72 -20.87 -6.10
CA LEU A 208 4.91 -20.12 -7.06
C LEU A 208 5.23 -18.62 -7.03
N LYS A 209 5.51 -18.02 -5.86
CA LYS A 209 5.99 -16.62 -5.77
C LYS A 209 7.36 -16.40 -6.43
N LYS A 210 8.19 -17.46 -6.49
CA LYS A 210 9.51 -17.49 -7.13
C LYS A 210 9.44 -17.88 -8.61
N LYS A 211 8.27 -18.23 -9.14
CA LYS A 211 8.12 -18.56 -10.57
C LYS A 211 8.58 -17.37 -11.39
N ASP A 212 9.51 -17.63 -12.29
CA ASP A 212 10.13 -16.63 -13.13
C ASP A 212 9.51 -16.70 -14.52
N GLU A 213 8.31 -16.13 -14.64
CA GLU A 213 7.58 -16.10 -15.91
C GLU A 213 8.26 -15.16 -16.91
N LYS A 214 8.31 -15.59 -18.17
CA LYS A 214 8.72 -14.79 -19.32
C LYS A 214 7.52 -13.95 -19.75
N LEU A 215 7.70 -12.63 -19.81
CA LEU A 215 6.71 -11.66 -20.23
C LEU A 215 7.18 -11.03 -21.55
N GLU A 216 6.25 -10.86 -22.47
CA GLU A 216 6.51 -10.30 -23.79
C GLU A 216 5.65 -9.05 -23.98
N CYS A 217 6.26 -7.98 -24.46
CA CYS A 217 5.56 -6.73 -24.69
C CYS A 217 4.86 -6.75 -26.05
N PRO A 218 3.53 -6.57 -26.12
CA PRO A 218 2.80 -6.57 -27.39
C PRO A 218 3.08 -5.34 -28.27
N ASN A 219 3.79 -4.33 -27.76
CA ASN A 219 4.05 -3.07 -28.47
C ASN A 219 5.47 -2.96 -29.03
N CYS A 220 6.46 -3.55 -28.37
CA CYS A 220 7.86 -3.44 -28.80
C CYS A 220 8.60 -4.79 -28.82
N GLU A 221 7.85 -5.89 -28.67
CA GLU A 221 8.33 -7.28 -28.69
C GLU A 221 9.41 -7.60 -27.65
N TYR A 222 9.68 -6.65 -26.76
CA TYR A 222 10.70 -6.82 -25.73
C TYR A 222 10.26 -7.89 -24.74
N THR A 223 11.11 -8.90 -24.64
CA THR A 223 10.96 -9.98 -23.68
C THR A 223 11.72 -9.66 -22.39
N PHE A 224 11.08 -9.87 -21.25
CA PHE A 224 11.73 -9.76 -19.94
C PHE A 224 11.17 -10.78 -18.94
N ARG A 225 11.92 -11.00 -17.85
CA ARG A 225 11.56 -11.97 -16.81
C ARG A 225 10.94 -11.31 -15.59
N TRP A 226 9.91 -11.91 -15.02
CA TRP A 226 9.19 -11.37 -13.86
C TRP A 226 10.09 -11.19 -12.63
N GLN A 227 10.99 -12.14 -12.32
CA GLN A 227 11.86 -11.98 -11.14
C GLN A 227 12.88 -10.85 -11.34
N ALA A 228 13.37 -10.65 -12.57
CA ALA A 228 14.25 -9.54 -12.91
C ALA A 228 13.52 -8.19 -12.73
N TRP A 229 12.29 -8.07 -13.25
CA TRP A 229 11.45 -6.89 -13.04
C TRP A 229 11.15 -6.68 -11.55
N ARG A 230 10.77 -7.74 -10.84
CA ARG A 230 10.46 -7.71 -9.41
C ARG A 230 11.65 -7.25 -8.57
N LYS A 231 12.86 -7.68 -8.92
CA LYS A 231 14.10 -7.29 -8.26
C LYS A 231 14.37 -5.80 -8.47
N SER A 232 14.14 -5.29 -9.69
CA SER A 232 14.37 -3.86 -10.00
C SER A 232 13.45 -2.92 -9.20
N VAL A 233 12.21 -3.33 -8.92
CA VAL A 233 11.22 -2.53 -8.18
C VAL A 233 11.27 -2.69 -6.66
N ARG A 234 12.24 -3.44 -6.11
CA ARG A 234 12.26 -3.76 -4.67
C ARG A 234 12.25 -2.50 -3.80
N SER A 235 12.93 -1.44 -4.22
CA SER A 235 13.02 -0.16 -3.51
C SER A 235 11.78 0.73 -3.63
N LEU A 236 10.76 0.31 -4.38
CA LEU A 236 9.50 1.04 -4.61
C LEU A 236 8.30 0.36 -3.95
N ARG A 237 8.50 -0.83 -3.36
CA ARG A 237 7.41 -1.63 -2.84
C ARG A 237 6.91 -1.08 -1.51
N THR A 238 5.62 -0.75 -1.48
CA THR A 238 4.93 -0.33 -0.25
C THR A 238 3.58 -1.03 -0.13
N GLY A 239 3.16 -1.29 1.11
CA GLY A 239 1.78 -1.70 1.41
C GLY A 239 0.79 -0.54 1.37
N ASN A 240 1.27 0.71 1.37
CA ASN A 240 0.45 1.92 1.39
C ASN A 240 0.90 2.92 0.30
N PRO A 241 0.36 2.81 -0.92
CA PRO A 241 0.68 3.75 -2.01
C PRO A 241 -0.11 5.06 -1.94
N ARG A 242 -0.99 5.26 -0.95
CA ARG A 242 -1.89 6.42 -0.89
C ARG A 242 -1.16 7.77 -0.85
N PRO A 243 -0.10 7.97 -0.03
CA PRO A 243 0.62 9.24 -0.02
C PRO A 243 1.21 9.60 -1.39
N ALA A 244 1.77 8.62 -2.09
CA ALA A 244 2.32 8.80 -3.43
C ALA A 244 1.24 9.21 -4.44
N ARG A 245 0.07 8.55 -4.42
CA ARG A 245 -1.05 8.88 -5.32
C ARG A 245 -1.61 10.29 -5.06
N GLU A 246 -1.76 10.66 -3.79
CA GLU A 246 -2.24 11.99 -3.40
C GLU A 246 -1.26 13.08 -3.84
N PHE A 247 0.05 12.85 -3.67
CA PHE A 247 1.08 13.79 -4.13
C PHE A 247 1.04 13.99 -5.64
N VAL A 248 1.00 12.92 -6.44
CA VAL A 248 0.91 13.00 -7.92
C VAL A 248 -0.30 13.82 -8.36
N LYS A 249 -1.47 13.59 -7.75
CA LYS A 249 -2.71 14.31 -8.07
C LYS A 249 -2.63 15.81 -7.74
N LYS A 250 -2.01 16.18 -6.62
CA LYS A 250 -1.96 17.57 -6.14
C LYS A 250 -0.80 18.36 -6.74
N TRP A 251 0.35 17.73 -7.00
CA TRP A 251 1.55 18.38 -7.51
C TRP A 251 1.29 19.10 -8.84
N LEU A 252 0.60 18.44 -9.79
CA LEU A 252 0.26 19.02 -11.11
C LEU A 252 -0.67 20.24 -11.04
N ARG A 253 -1.34 20.46 -9.91
CA ARG A 253 -2.24 21.60 -9.69
C ARG A 253 -1.54 22.80 -9.06
N CYS A 254 -0.29 22.64 -8.61
CA CYS A 254 0.45 23.72 -7.96
C CYS A 254 0.96 24.72 -9.01
N ARG A 255 0.51 25.97 -8.90
CA ARG A 255 0.90 27.06 -9.79
C ARG A 255 1.92 27.99 -9.16
N THR A 256 1.96 28.09 -7.84
CA THR A 256 2.88 28.99 -7.13
C THR A 256 4.00 28.24 -6.39
N PRO A 257 5.16 28.87 -6.15
CA PRO A 257 6.25 28.27 -5.37
C PRO A 257 5.79 27.86 -3.95
N GLN A 258 4.97 28.69 -3.30
CA GLN A 258 4.41 28.40 -1.98
C GLN A 258 3.52 27.15 -2.01
N GLN A 259 2.66 27.00 -3.02
CA GLN A 259 1.83 25.78 -3.18
C GLN A 259 2.69 24.53 -3.36
N ARG A 260 3.77 24.62 -4.15
CA ARG A 260 4.73 23.52 -4.34
C ARG A 260 5.40 23.15 -3.00
N MET A 261 5.84 24.14 -2.24
CA MET A 261 6.44 23.92 -0.91
C MET A 261 5.45 23.22 0.03
N ILE A 262 4.20 23.69 0.10
CA ILE A 262 3.14 23.07 0.92
C ILE A 262 2.90 21.60 0.53
N GLN A 263 2.93 21.26 -0.76
CA GLN A 263 2.76 19.86 -1.18
C GLN A 263 3.95 18.97 -0.81
N ILE A 264 5.18 19.47 -0.98
CA ILE A 264 6.40 18.77 -0.55
C ILE A 264 6.34 18.51 0.97
N ASP A 265 6.00 19.54 1.72
CA ASP A 265 5.87 19.49 3.17
C ASP A 265 4.78 18.49 3.62
N THR A 266 3.60 18.54 3.03
CA THR A 266 2.50 17.60 3.30
C THR A 266 2.92 16.14 3.07
N LEU A 267 3.68 15.88 1.99
CA LEU A 267 4.20 14.53 1.74
C LEU A 267 5.19 14.13 2.84
N LEU A 268 6.15 14.97 3.18
CA LEU A 268 7.17 14.67 4.19
C LEU A 268 6.56 14.40 5.58
N GLN A 269 5.57 15.19 6.01
CA GLN A 269 4.81 14.92 7.23
C GLN A 269 4.13 13.54 7.19
N THR A 270 3.51 13.21 6.06
CA THR A 270 2.84 11.91 5.89
C THR A 270 3.83 10.75 5.97
N LEU A 271 5.06 10.94 5.50
CA LEU A 271 6.13 9.95 5.59
C LEU A 271 6.65 9.80 7.02
N HIS A 272 6.73 10.90 7.77
CA HIS A 272 7.16 10.92 9.17
C HIS A 272 6.20 10.15 10.09
N GLY A 273 4.88 10.37 9.95
CA GLY A 273 3.88 9.74 10.82
C GLY A 273 3.55 8.26 10.52
N ARG A 274 4.04 7.66 9.42
CA ARG A 274 3.53 6.36 8.90
C ARG A 274 4.56 5.22 8.81
N GLY A 275 5.60 5.23 9.65
CA GLY A 275 6.58 4.14 9.72
C GLY A 275 7.63 4.19 8.60
N PRO A 276 8.19 3.05 8.13
CA PRO A 276 9.39 3.01 7.28
C PRO A 276 9.10 3.33 5.79
N LEU A 277 8.25 4.31 5.50
CA LEU A 277 7.98 4.78 4.14
C LEU A 277 9.04 5.76 3.64
N ALA A 278 9.58 6.59 4.53
CA ALA A 278 10.54 7.62 4.18
C ALA A 278 11.81 7.11 3.44
N PRO A 279 12.37 5.91 3.76
CA PRO A 279 13.48 5.32 3.01
C PRO A 279 13.21 5.03 1.53
N LEU A 280 11.93 4.98 1.12
CA LEU A 280 11.55 4.84 -0.29
C LEU A 280 11.73 6.13 -1.09
N PHE A 281 11.74 7.29 -0.42
CA PHE A 281 11.77 8.62 -1.03
C PHE A 281 13.09 9.35 -0.83
N ILE A 282 13.77 9.11 0.29
CA ILE A 282 14.95 9.89 0.70
C ILE A 282 16.20 9.01 0.65
N ASP A 283 17.27 9.54 0.07
CA ASP A 283 18.53 8.84 -0.14
C ASP A 283 19.43 8.92 1.09
N SER A 284 19.07 8.20 2.14
CA SER A 284 19.86 8.09 3.37
C SER A 284 19.50 6.84 4.16
N ASP A 285 20.21 6.60 5.26
CA ASP A 285 19.88 5.54 6.22
C ASP A 285 18.64 5.91 7.04
N GLU A 286 17.90 4.90 7.52
CA GLU A 286 16.61 5.10 8.19
C GLU A 286 16.72 5.99 9.42
N TYR A 287 17.82 5.88 10.17
CA TYR A 287 18.09 6.70 11.35
C TYR A 287 18.27 8.18 10.99
N LYS A 288 19.15 8.49 10.03
CA LYS A 288 19.36 9.87 9.58
C LYS A 288 18.13 10.48 8.91
N ILE A 289 17.33 9.68 8.20
CA ILE A 289 16.05 10.16 7.66
C ILE A 289 15.12 10.56 8.79
N ARG A 290 14.98 9.71 9.81
CA ARG A 290 14.12 9.98 10.95
C ARG A 290 14.57 11.23 11.71
N GLN A 291 15.86 11.32 12.05
CA GLN A 291 16.44 12.49 12.69
C GLN A 291 16.18 13.76 11.88
N MET A 292 16.42 13.73 10.56
CA MET A 292 16.14 14.87 9.69
C MET A 292 14.66 15.27 9.73
N LEU A 293 13.73 14.31 9.70
CA LEU A 293 12.30 14.63 9.74
C LEU A 293 11.87 15.15 11.12
N ASP A 294 12.44 14.63 12.21
CA ASP A 294 12.24 15.14 13.57
C ASP A 294 12.74 16.59 13.69
N ASP A 295 13.92 16.91 13.14
CA ASP A 295 14.47 18.27 13.08
C ASP A 295 13.54 19.21 12.31
N LEU A 296 13.00 18.78 11.16
CA LEU A 296 12.10 19.61 10.36
C LEU A 296 10.74 19.82 11.05
N ALA A 297 10.29 18.85 11.84
CA ALA A 297 9.02 18.92 12.57
C ALA A 297 9.13 19.80 13.83
N SER A 298 10.26 19.78 14.53
CA SER A 298 10.50 20.59 15.74
C SER A 298 10.66 22.07 15.47
N GLN A 299 10.98 22.45 14.24
CA GLN A 299 11.26 23.82 13.87
C GLN A 299 10.05 24.54 13.25
N ARG A 300 8.83 24.16 13.64
CA ARG A 300 7.57 24.76 13.20
C ARG A 300 6.92 25.59 14.29
#